data_AF-A0A960H6M1-F1
#
_entry.id   AF-A0A960H6M1-F1
#
_cell.length_a   1.000
_cell.length_b   1.000
_cell.length_c   1.000
_cell.angle_alpha   90.00
_cell.angle_beta   90.00
_cell.angle_gamma   90.00
#
_symmetry.space_group_name_H-M   'P 1'
#
loop_
_entity.id
_entity.type
_entity.pdbx_description
1 polymer ?
#
loop_
_entity_poly.entity_id
_entity_poly.type
_entity_poly.pdbx_seq_one_letter_code
_entity_poly.pdbx_strand_id
1 'polypeptide(L)'
;HLGSTAGVPSVRAISTVTPNYPQHLPELPDIATDSTAVAPAPERVFKDHILDAAYAEAGIGPEDLSVAEVYDLSTALELDWYEHLGLCPKGEAEQLLRSGATAIGGRIPVNPSGGLASFGEAIPA
;
A
#
# COMPACT_ATOMS: atom_id res chain seq x y z
N HIS A 1 -8.13 10.80 -39.69
CA HIS A 1 -7.19 11.21 -38.63
C HIS A 1 -7.66 10.64 -37.31
N LEU A 2 -7.16 9.46 -36.94
CA LEU A 2 -7.42 8.85 -35.64
C LEU A 2 -6.59 9.63 -34.61
N GLY A 3 -7.27 10.22 -33.62
CA GLY A 3 -6.65 11.06 -32.60
C GLY A 3 -5.59 10.30 -31.83
N SER A 4 -4.46 10.96 -31.61
CA SER A 4 -3.37 10.45 -30.77
C SER A 4 -3.90 10.10 -29.38
N THR A 5 -3.60 8.90 -28.89
CA THR A 5 -3.84 8.49 -27.51
C THR A 5 -2.76 9.02 -26.55
N ALA A 6 -1.82 9.84 -27.03
CA ALA A 6 -0.80 10.46 -26.20
C ALA A 6 -1.45 11.34 -25.12
N GLY A 7 -1.22 10.97 -23.86
CA GLY A 7 -1.76 11.68 -22.69
C GLY A 7 -3.09 11.14 -22.17
N VAL A 8 -3.68 10.11 -22.80
CA VAL A 8 -4.86 9.42 -22.23
C VAL A 8 -4.39 8.44 -21.15
N PRO A 9 -4.86 8.54 -19.90
CA PRO A 9 -4.57 7.55 -18.88
C PRO A 9 -5.03 6.16 -19.33
N SER A 10 -4.15 5.16 -19.26
CA SER A 10 -4.47 3.76 -19.59
C SER A 10 -4.27 2.88 -18.37
N VAL A 11 -5.24 2.01 -18.10
CA VAL A 11 -5.12 1.00 -17.05
C VAL A 11 -4.54 -0.28 -17.66
N ARG A 12 -3.34 -0.68 -17.22
CA ARG A 12 -2.65 -1.88 -17.72
C ARG A 12 -3.25 -3.17 -17.14
N ALA A 13 -3.65 -3.12 -15.88
CA ALA A 13 -4.26 -4.24 -15.16
C ALA A 13 -5.14 -3.69 -14.04
N ILE A 14 -6.16 -4.46 -13.65
CA ILE A 14 -6.97 -4.23 -12.45
C ILE A 14 -6.87 -5.52 -11.64
N SER A 15 -6.46 -5.39 -10.39
CA SER A 15 -6.59 -6.47 -9.41
C SER A 15 -7.66 -6.04 -8.42
N THR A 16 -8.63 -6.93 -8.21
CA THR A 16 -9.63 -6.78 -7.16
C THR A 16 -9.45 -7.92 -6.17
N VAL A 17 -8.20 -8.18 -5.73
CA VAL A 17 -7.93 -9.15 -4.66
C VAL A 17 -8.85 -8.80 -3.50
N THR A 18 -9.96 -9.52 -3.46
CA THR A 18 -10.73 -9.69 -2.25
C THR A 18 -9.88 -10.67 -1.49
N PRO A 19 -9.37 -10.31 -0.29
CA PRO A 19 -8.73 -11.30 0.55
C PRO A 19 -9.73 -12.44 0.70
N ASN A 20 -9.47 -13.56 0.01
CA ASN A 20 -10.08 -14.80 0.45
C ASN A 20 -9.55 -14.93 1.86
N TYR A 21 -10.43 -14.85 2.86
CA TYR A 21 -10.05 -15.25 4.21
C TYR A 21 -9.88 -16.77 4.16
N PRO A 22 -8.63 -17.27 4.24
CA PRO A 22 -8.44 -18.47 5.03
C PRO A 22 -7.19 -18.34 5.92
N GLN A 23 -6.97 -17.23 6.60
CA GLN A 23 -6.23 -17.27 7.87
C GLN A 23 -7.26 -17.31 9.01
N HIS A 24 -7.57 -18.54 9.44
CA HIS A 24 -8.36 -18.82 10.65
C HIS A 24 -7.52 -18.66 11.93
N LEU A 25 -6.21 -18.41 11.77
CA LEU A 25 -5.31 -18.04 12.83
C LEU A 25 -5.30 -16.51 12.90
N PRO A 26 -5.93 -15.90 13.92
CA PRO A 26 -5.77 -14.48 14.14
C PRO A 26 -4.28 -14.15 14.23
N GLU A 27 -3.85 -13.04 13.65
CA GLU A 27 -2.56 -12.45 13.98
C GLU A 27 -2.60 -12.12 15.48
N LEU A 28 -2.06 -13.05 16.27
CA LEU A 28 -1.99 -13.01 17.73
C LEU A 28 -0.64 -12.51 18.30
N PRO A 29 0.25 -11.75 17.62
CA PRO A 29 1.36 -11.15 18.35
C PRO A 29 0.87 -10.08 19.34
N ASP A 30 -0.32 -9.49 19.13
CA ASP A 30 -0.85 -8.38 19.95
C ASP A 30 -1.97 -8.76 20.93
N ILE A 31 -2.40 -10.02 20.96
CA ILE A 31 -3.35 -10.53 21.97
C ILE A 31 -2.71 -11.72 22.70
N ALA A 32 -1.55 -11.50 23.30
CA ALA A 32 -0.96 -12.48 24.20
C ALA A 32 -1.70 -12.44 25.56
N THR A 33 -2.34 -13.56 25.95
CA THR A 33 -2.87 -13.70 27.33
C THR A 33 -1.74 -13.85 28.35
N ASP A 34 -0.51 -14.10 27.88
CA ASP A 34 0.71 -14.12 28.66
C ASP A 34 1.69 -13.10 28.08
N SER A 35 1.90 -12.00 28.81
CA SER A 35 2.79 -10.89 28.40
C SER A 35 4.27 -11.28 28.30
N THR A 36 4.63 -12.53 28.60
CA THR A 36 6.01 -13.02 28.58
C THR A 36 6.32 -13.91 27.37
N ALA A 37 5.31 -14.35 26.62
CA ALA A 37 5.50 -15.18 25.43
C ALA A 37 5.91 -14.30 24.23
N VAL A 38 7.18 -14.37 23.84
CA VAL A 38 7.68 -13.75 22.61
C VAL A 38 7.68 -14.79 21.51
N ALA A 39 6.72 -14.69 20.59
CA ALA A 39 6.84 -15.36 19.29
C ALA A 39 7.77 -14.54 18.38
N PRO A 40 8.62 -15.17 17.55
CA PRO A 40 9.38 -14.43 16.56
C PRO A 40 8.41 -13.74 15.58
N ALA A 41 8.72 -12.50 15.22
CA ALA A 41 7.94 -11.79 14.21
C ALA A 41 7.97 -12.58 12.89
N PRO A 42 6.83 -12.73 12.20
CA PRO A 42 6.80 -13.42 10.92
C PRO A 42 7.64 -12.65 9.89
N GLU A 43 8.27 -13.37 8.96
CA GLU A 43 9.05 -12.75 7.87
C GLU A 43 8.16 -11.92 6.93
N ARG A 44 6.88 -12.31 6.78
CA ARG A 44 5.85 -11.58 6.02
C ARG A 44 4.60 -11.41 6.87
N VAL A 45 4.05 -10.21 6.86
CA VAL A 45 2.82 -9.86 7.59
C VAL A 45 1.61 -9.88 6.66
N PHE A 46 0.41 -9.76 7.22
CA PHE A 46 -0.84 -9.70 6.47
C PHE A 46 -0.81 -8.75 5.24
N LYS A 47 -0.23 -7.55 5.38
CA LYS A 47 -0.13 -6.57 4.28
C LYS A 47 0.72 -7.07 3.10
N ASP A 48 1.81 -7.78 3.39
CA ASP A 48 2.70 -8.33 2.36
C ASP A 48 1.96 -9.36 1.49
N HIS A 49 1.09 -10.17 2.11
CA HIS A 49 0.30 -11.17 1.39
C HIS A 49 -0.74 -10.55 0.45
N ILE A 50 -1.36 -9.43 0.83
CA ILE A 50 -2.29 -8.69 -0.05
C ILE A 50 -1.53 -8.22 -1.29
N LEU A 51 -0.34 -7.67 -1.09
CA LEU A 51 0.46 -7.09 -2.17
C LEU A 51 1.05 -8.15 -3.09
N ASP A 52 1.59 -9.24 -2.52
CA ASP A 52 2.10 -10.38 -3.30
C ASP A 52 1.01 -10.92 -4.24
N ALA A 53 -0.22 -11.07 -3.73
CA ALA A 53 -1.36 -11.52 -4.53
C ALA A 53 -1.75 -10.50 -5.61
N ALA A 54 -1.84 -9.21 -5.27
CA ALA A 54 -2.24 -8.16 -6.20
C ALA A 54 -1.23 -7.97 -7.34
N TYR A 55 0.07 -7.96 -7.02
CA TYR A 55 1.14 -7.88 -8.02
C TYR A 55 1.18 -9.12 -8.91
N ALA A 56 1.02 -10.32 -8.33
CA ALA A 56 0.98 -11.55 -9.11
C ALA A 56 -0.21 -11.60 -10.07
N GLU A 57 -1.41 -11.17 -9.63
CA GLU A 57 -2.60 -11.11 -10.48
C GLU A 57 -2.46 -10.06 -11.59
N ALA A 58 -1.94 -8.88 -11.25
CA ALA A 58 -1.77 -7.79 -12.20
C ALA A 58 -0.59 -7.98 -13.17
N GLY A 59 0.38 -8.83 -12.81
CA GLY A 59 1.60 -9.06 -13.58
C GLY A 59 2.52 -7.84 -13.66
N ILE A 60 2.56 -7.02 -12.59
CA ILE A 60 3.37 -5.80 -12.49
C ILE A 60 4.17 -5.78 -11.18
N GLY A 61 5.21 -4.95 -11.13
CA GLY A 61 5.99 -4.68 -9.92
C GLY A 61 5.73 -3.29 -9.30
N PRO A 62 6.29 -3.01 -8.13
CA PRO A 62 6.20 -1.70 -7.48
C PRO A 62 6.79 -0.55 -8.31
N GLU A 63 7.75 -0.84 -9.20
CA GLU A 63 8.34 0.09 -10.15
C GLU A 63 7.39 0.52 -11.27
N ASP A 64 6.36 -0.29 -11.57
CA ASP A 64 5.36 0.00 -12.59
C ASP A 64 4.23 0.90 -12.08
N LEU A 65 4.15 1.11 -10.75
CA LEU A 65 3.13 1.97 -10.15
C LEU A 65 3.33 3.43 -10.58
N SER A 66 2.24 4.05 -11.01
CA SER A 66 2.21 5.47 -11.41
C SER A 66 1.50 6.38 -10.40
N VAL A 67 0.71 5.79 -9.49
CA VAL A 67 -0.01 6.45 -8.40
C VAL A 67 -0.31 5.40 -7.32
N ALA A 68 -0.42 5.82 -6.06
CA ALA A 68 -0.96 4.97 -5.00
C ALA A 68 -2.01 5.75 -4.17
N GLU A 69 -3.10 5.08 -3.84
CA GLU A 69 -4.06 5.53 -2.83
C GLU A 69 -4.06 4.48 -1.72
N VAL A 70 -3.72 4.90 -0.50
CA VAL A 70 -3.45 4.02 0.64
C VAL A 70 -4.23 4.48 1.87
N TYR A 71 -4.49 3.53 2.76
CA TYR A 71 -5.22 3.80 3.99
C TYR A 71 -4.33 4.53 5.02
N ASP A 72 -4.55 5.83 5.17
CA ASP A 72 -3.76 6.79 5.96
C ASP A 72 -4.53 7.38 7.16
N LEU A 73 -5.24 6.53 7.93
CA LEU A 73 -5.92 6.97 9.16
C LEU A 73 -4.97 7.68 10.16
N SER A 74 -3.69 7.35 10.08
CA SER A 74 -2.61 8.06 10.73
C SER A 74 -1.47 8.27 9.74
N THR A 75 -0.72 9.36 9.88
CA THR A 75 0.47 9.64 9.07
C THR A 75 1.52 8.54 9.15
N ALA A 76 1.59 7.82 10.27
CA ALA A 76 2.48 6.67 10.41
C ALA A 76 2.08 5.50 9.49
N LEU A 77 0.78 5.31 9.24
CA LEU A 77 0.29 4.24 8.36
C LEU A 77 0.61 4.51 6.89
N GLU A 78 0.64 5.78 6.48
CA GLU A 78 1.05 6.13 5.13
C GLU A 78 2.51 5.72 4.87
N LEU A 79 3.42 6.02 5.81
CA LEU A 79 4.82 5.61 5.71
C LEU A 79 4.99 4.09 5.73
N ASP A 80 4.25 3.41 6.59
CA ASP A 80 4.23 1.94 6.65
C ASP A 80 3.80 1.33 5.30
N TRP A 81 2.79 1.92 4.65
CA TRP A 81 2.37 1.51 3.31
C TRP A 81 3.44 1.69 2.24
N TYR A 82 4.31 2.70 2.32
CA TYR A 82 5.38 2.88 1.33
C TYR A 82 6.33 1.69 1.28
N GLU A 83 6.64 1.14 2.46
CA GLU A 83 7.55 0.00 2.61
C GLU A 83 6.87 -1.29 2.15
N HIS A 84 5.62 -1.51 2.55
CA HIS A 84 4.83 -2.67 2.12
C HIS A 84 4.55 -2.67 0.61
N LEU A 85 4.32 -1.49 0.00
CA LEU A 85 4.21 -1.31 -1.45
C LEU A 85 5.54 -1.46 -2.18
N GLY A 86 6.66 -1.68 -1.49
CA GLY A 86 7.97 -1.79 -2.12
C GLY A 86 8.42 -0.50 -2.81
N LEU A 87 7.87 0.66 -2.44
CA LEU A 87 8.29 1.95 -2.99
C LEU A 87 9.67 2.37 -2.47
N CYS A 88 10.03 1.87 -1.28
CA CYS A 88 11.33 2.00 -0.64
C CYS A 88 11.63 0.78 0.25
N PRO A 89 12.89 0.56 0.66
CA PRO A 89 13.24 -0.43 1.67
C PRO A 89 12.60 -0.14 3.03
N LYS A 90 12.55 -1.18 3.88
CA LYS A 90 12.08 -1.07 5.26
C LYS A 90 12.92 -0.07 6.07
N GLY A 91 12.27 0.85 6.77
CA GLY A 91 12.89 1.95 7.52
C GLY A 91 13.31 3.16 6.68
N GLU A 92 13.02 3.18 5.37
CA GLU A 92 13.42 4.27 4.47
C GLU A 92 12.24 5.13 3.99
N ALA A 93 11.01 4.90 4.48
CA ALA A 93 9.82 5.65 4.07
C ALA A 93 9.95 7.17 4.27
N GLU A 94 10.59 7.61 5.37
CA GLU A 94 10.84 9.03 5.61
C GLU A 94 11.72 9.65 4.51
N GLN A 95 12.75 8.93 4.06
CA GLN A 95 13.67 9.43 3.04
C GLN A 95 12.96 9.54 1.69
N LEU A 96 12.13 8.55 1.35
CA LEU A 96 11.27 8.59 0.17
C LEU A 96 10.34 9.81 0.20
N LEU A 97 9.64 10.03 1.33
CA LEU A 97 8.78 11.20 1.52
C LEU A 97 9.54 12.51 1.31
N ARG A 98 10.69 12.66 2.00
CA ARG A 98 11.49 13.89 1.97
C ARG A 98 12.11 14.18 0.60
N SER A 99 12.31 13.17 -0.23
CA SER A 99 12.78 13.35 -1.60
C SER A 99 11.75 14.05 -2.52
N GLY A 100 10.48 14.11 -2.09
CA GLY A 100 9.38 14.61 -2.91
C GLY A 100 8.84 13.60 -3.91
N ALA A 101 9.32 12.34 -3.88
CA ALA A 101 8.87 11.29 -4.78
C ALA A 101 7.36 11.00 -4.67
N THR A 102 6.77 11.21 -3.49
CA THR A 102 5.36 10.94 -3.21
C THR A 102 4.43 12.15 -3.36
N ALA A 103 4.98 13.33 -3.66
CA ALA A 103 4.19 14.53 -3.92
C ALA A 103 3.53 14.49 -5.30
N ILE A 104 2.52 15.34 -5.53
CA ILE A 104 1.98 15.57 -6.87
C ILE A 104 3.11 16.08 -7.80
N GLY A 105 3.32 15.36 -8.91
CA GLY A 105 4.43 15.61 -9.84
C GLY A 105 5.74 14.88 -9.49
N GLY A 106 5.78 14.17 -8.37
CA GLY A 106 6.83 13.22 -8.02
C GLY A 106 6.75 11.93 -8.85
N ARG A 107 7.68 11.00 -8.57
CA ARG A 107 7.74 9.69 -9.26
C ARG A 107 6.45 8.90 -9.08
N ILE A 108 5.93 8.89 -7.86
CA ILE A 108 4.81 8.04 -7.44
C ILE A 108 3.93 8.83 -6.47
N PRO A 109 3.05 9.73 -6.96
CA PRO A 109 2.16 10.48 -6.09
C PRO A 109 1.34 9.53 -5.19
N VAL A 110 1.38 9.76 -3.88
CA VAL A 110 0.59 9.00 -2.90
C VAL A 110 -0.50 9.89 -2.32
N ASN A 111 -1.71 9.35 -2.26
CA ASN A 111 -2.91 10.05 -1.80
C ASN A 111 -3.12 11.45 -2.43
N PRO A 112 -2.97 11.62 -3.77
CA PRO A 112 -3.21 12.92 -4.42
C PRO A 112 -4.66 13.41 -4.26
N SER A 113 -5.60 12.53 -3.93
CA SER A 113 -6.97 12.88 -3.53
C SER A 113 -7.05 13.71 -2.24
N GLY A 114 -6.01 13.66 -1.41
CA GLY A 114 -5.97 14.20 -0.05
C GLY A 114 -6.04 13.12 1.04
N GLY A 115 -6.26 11.85 0.68
CA GLY A 115 -6.32 10.73 1.63
C GLY A 115 -7.44 10.86 2.66
N LEU A 116 -7.51 9.92 3.60
CA LEU A 116 -8.43 10.01 4.73
C LEU A 116 -8.07 11.20 5.63
N ALA A 117 -6.79 11.55 5.72
CA ALA A 117 -6.30 12.61 6.59
C ALA A 117 -6.83 14.01 6.21
N SER A 118 -7.06 14.30 4.92
CA SER A 118 -7.51 15.64 4.47
C SER A 118 -8.81 15.62 3.66
N PHE A 119 -9.01 14.66 2.75
CA PHE A 119 -10.26 14.57 1.99
C PHE A 119 -11.41 14.12 2.90
N GLY A 120 -11.08 13.35 3.93
CA GLY A 120 -11.95 12.98 5.02
C GLY A 120 -12.26 11.50 5.03
N GLU A 121 -12.56 11.01 6.23
CA GLU A 121 -13.02 9.65 6.46
C GLU A 121 -14.55 9.64 6.57
N ALA A 122 -15.21 8.87 5.71
CA ALA A 122 -16.64 8.59 5.81
C ALA A 122 -16.85 7.10 6.12
N ILE A 123 -16.86 6.72 7.39
CA ILE A 123 -17.38 5.40 7.80
C ILE A 123 -18.89 5.57 8.04
N PRO A 124 -19.83 4.84 7.37
CA PRO A 124 -19.67 3.60 6.60
C PRO A 124 -20.30 3.62 5.17
N ALA A 125 -19.69 2.90 4.21
CA ALA A 125 -20.35 2.34 3.02
C ALA A 125 -19.56 1.16 2.46
#